data_AF-A0A954RSB0-F1
#
_entry.id   AF-A0A954RSB0-F1
#
_cell.length_a   1.000
_cell.length_b   1.000
_cell.length_c   1.000
_cell.angle_alpha   90.00
_cell.angle_beta   90.00
_cell.angle_gamma   90.00
#
_symmetry.space_group_name_H-M   'P 1'
#
loop_
_entity.id
_entity.type
_entity.pdbx_description
1 polymer ?
#
loop_
_entity_poly.entity_id
_entity_poly.type
_entity_poly.pdbx_seq_one_letter_code
_entity_poly.pdbx_strand_id
1 'polypeptide(L)'
;MVSFRALSFVACIFSISFLHADERGTPWQRHAVESGRGGADGVRLQDVNGDQLLDITTGWEEGKRIRVYLHPGSKKVKSEWPGVTVGQVTSPEDAVFADVDGDGAVDVVSSCEGKERTVFIHWAPPDKKEYLNPAAWQTEAIPVSEKAKSWMFCLPMQVDGQHGVDLVAGAKGGNAGVGWFESPANPRNLHLWKWNAIYKAGWIMT
;
A
#
# COMPACT_ATOMS: atom_id res chain seq x y z
N MET A 1 35.47 -81.93 35.34
CA MET A 1 35.77 -80.64 34.66
C MET A 1 34.58 -80.35 33.74
N VAL A 2 33.64 -79.51 34.16
CA VAL A 2 32.42 -79.21 33.40
C VAL A 2 32.65 -77.90 32.65
N SER A 3 32.51 -77.93 31.33
CA SER A 3 32.76 -76.82 30.40
C SER A 3 31.47 -76.03 30.19
N PHE A 4 31.49 -74.72 30.47
CA PHE A 4 30.43 -73.77 30.12
C PHE A 4 30.68 -73.23 28.71
N ARG A 5 29.70 -73.35 27.80
CA ARG A 5 29.68 -72.66 26.51
C ARG A 5 28.88 -71.36 26.66
N ALA A 6 29.50 -70.22 26.38
CA ALA A 6 28.82 -68.94 26.27
C ALA A 6 28.17 -68.80 24.89
N LEU A 7 26.86 -68.56 24.84
CA LEU A 7 26.15 -68.15 23.63
C LEU A 7 26.38 -66.66 23.39
N SER A 8 26.82 -66.29 22.18
CA SER A 8 26.92 -64.89 21.76
C SER A 8 25.67 -64.52 20.98
N PHE A 9 24.94 -63.49 21.44
CA PHE A 9 23.78 -62.93 20.74
C PHE A 9 24.26 -61.78 19.84
N VAL A 10 24.05 -61.89 18.53
CA VAL A 10 24.26 -60.79 17.59
C VAL A 10 22.94 -60.03 17.45
N ALA A 11 22.90 -58.79 17.92
CA ALA A 11 21.77 -57.89 17.68
C ALA A 11 22.01 -57.11 16.38
N CYS A 12 21.22 -57.39 15.33
CA CYS A 12 21.14 -56.54 14.15
C CYS A 12 20.23 -55.34 14.46
N ILE A 13 20.79 -54.14 14.48
CA ILE A 13 20.03 -52.90 14.57
C ILE A 13 19.68 -52.46 13.15
N PHE A 14 18.40 -52.53 12.78
CA PHE A 14 17.89 -51.90 11.56
C PHE A 14 17.65 -50.41 11.86
N SER A 15 18.49 -49.55 11.30
CA SER A 15 18.26 -48.11 11.29
C SER A 15 17.21 -47.79 10.22
N ILE A 16 15.97 -47.55 10.62
CA ILE A 16 14.94 -46.99 9.73
C ILE A 16 15.15 -45.47 9.70
N SER A 17 15.75 -44.98 8.62
CA SER A 17 15.81 -43.55 8.35
C SER A 17 14.47 -43.08 7.78
N PHE A 18 13.66 -42.41 8.59
CA PHE A 18 12.52 -41.64 8.08
C PHE A 18 13.04 -40.41 7.34
N LEU A 19 13.10 -40.48 6.00
CA LEU A 19 13.16 -39.28 5.16
C LEU A 19 11.83 -38.56 5.31
N HIS A 20 11.77 -37.58 6.22
CA HIS A 20 10.72 -36.59 6.20
C HIS A 20 11.01 -35.65 5.01
N ALA A 21 10.34 -35.87 3.88
CA ALA A 21 10.23 -34.84 2.88
C ALA A 21 9.43 -33.67 3.50
N ASP A 22 10.05 -32.51 3.65
CA ASP A 22 9.33 -31.31 4.08
C ASP A 22 8.38 -30.90 2.94
N GLU A 23 7.10 -31.22 3.09
CA GLU A 23 6.05 -30.92 2.10
C GLU A 23 5.80 -29.41 1.93
N ARG A 24 6.44 -28.55 2.74
CA ARG A 24 6.26 -27.10 2.72
C ARG A 24 6.98 -26.38 1.57
N GLY A 25 7.72 -27.11 0.74
CA GLY A 25 8.50 -26.54 -0.36
C GLY A 25 9.61 -25.60 0.11
N THR A 26 10.36 -25.01 -0.82
CA THR A 26 11.34 -23.97 -0.48
C THR A 26 10.60 -22.64 -0.22
N PRO A 27 10.81 -21.97 0.93
CA PRO A 27 10.21 -20.67 1.19
C PRO A 27 10.55 -19.65 0.11
N TRP A 28 9.61 -18.74 -0.17
CA TRP A 28 9.85 -17.61 -1.05
C TRP A 28 11.02 -16.78 -0.54
N GLN A 29 11.97 -16.48 -1.41
CA GLN A 29 13.06 -15.58 -1.08
C GLN A 29 12.54 -14.15 -0.98
N ARG A 30 12.73 -13.52 0.18
CA ARG A 30 12.35 -12.13 0.42
C ARG A 30 13.35 -11.19 -0.25
N HIS A 31 12.85 -10.27 -1.06
CA HIS A 31 13.60 -9.13 -1.59
C HIS A 31 12.98 -7.84 -1.05
N ALA A 32 13.79 -6.89 -0.60
CA ALA A 32 13.31 -5.61 -0.09
C ALA A 32 13.21 -4.59 -1.24
N VAL A 33 12.04 -3.97 -1.39
CA VAL A 33 11.81 -2.84 -2.31
C VAL A 33 12.55 -1.59 -1.79
N GLU A 34 12.47 -1.34 -0.49
CA GLU A 34 13.29 -0.35 0.23
C GLU A 34 13.65 -0.93 1.61
N SER A 35 14.91 -0.77 2.01
CA SER A 35 15.35 -1.11 3.36
C SER A 35 15.24 0.11 4.26
N GLY A 36 14.48 0.01 5.35
CA GLY A 36 14.32 1.12 6.29
C GLY A 36 13.41 0.77 7.46
N ARG A 37 13.46 1.61 8.50
CA ARG A 37 12.49 1.61 9.60
C ARG A 37 11.62 2.84 9.43
N GLY A 38 10.30 2.68 9.44
CA GLY A 38 9.37 3.81 9.34
C GLY A 38 7.92 3.40 9.08
N GLY A 39 7.52 2.20 9.53
CA GLY A 39 6.15 1.65 9.48
C GLY A 39 5.40 1.89 8.17
N ALA A 40 5.67 1.08 7.13
CA ALA A 40 4.87 1.14 5.92
C ALA A 40 3.51 0.44 6.14
N ASP A 41 2.43 1.17 5.85
CA ASP A 41 1.05 0.71 5.93
C ASP A 41 0.41 0.71 4.54
N GLY A 42 -0.22 -0.43 4.23
CA GLY A 42 -0.83 -0.68 2.93
C GLY A 42 0.19 -0.81 1.78
N VAL A 43 -0.27 -1.39 0.68
CA VAL A 43 0.46 -1.41 -0.59
C VAL A 43 -0.54 -1.42 -1.74
N ARG A 44 -0.35 -0.54 -2.72
CA ARG A 44 -1.17 -0.47 -3.95
C ARG A 44 -0.28 -0.60 -5.16
N LEU A 45 -0.87 -1.17 -6.23
CA LEU A 45 -0.17 -1.51 -7.46
C LEU A 45 -0.88 -0.88 -8.66
N GLN A 46 -0.13 -0.19 -9.52
CA GLN A 46 -0.59 0.31 -10.83
C GLN A 46 0.62 0.58 -11.72
N ASP A 47 0.51 0.37 -13.03
CA ASP A 47 1.50 0.89 -13.98
C ASP A 47 1.28 2.40 -14.15
N VAL A 48 2.15 3.22 -13.55
CA VAL A 48 1.97 4.68 -13.55
C VAL A 48 2.79 5.34 -14.66
N ASN A 49 3.91 4.74 -15.03
CA ASN A 49 4.82 5.29 -16.03
C ASN A 49 4.52 4.82 -17.47
N GLY A 50 3.66 3.83 -17.66
CA GLY A 50 3.24 3.26 -18.94
C GLY A 50 4.18 2.21 -19.52
N ASP A 51 5.06 1.60 -18.71
CA ASP A 51 6.03 0.58 -19.14
C ASP A 51 5.49 -0.86 -19.06
N GLN A 52 4.22 -1.03 -18.70
CA GLN A 52 3.51 -2.30 -18.51
C GLN A 52 3.99 -3.13 -17.32
N LEU A 53 4.71 -2.52 -16.38
CA LEU A 53 5.09 -3.12 -15.10
C LEU A 53 4.36 -2.40 -13.96
N LEU A 54 3.92 -3.16 -12.95
CA LEU A 54 3.23 -2.57 -11.82
C LEU A 54 4.22 -1.86 -10.89
N ASP A 55 3.98 -0.57 -10.68
CA ASP A 55 4.63 0.29 -9.70
C ASP A 55 3.92 0.19 -8.34
N ILE A 56 4.53 0.74 -7.29
CA ILE A 56 4.02 0.64 -5.91
C ILE A 56 3.80 2.03 -5.32
N THR A 57 2.69 2.22 -4.59
CA THR A 57 2.57 3.29 -3.58
C THR A 57 2.18 2.74 -2.21
N THR A 58 2.62 3.43 -1.15
CA THR A 58 2.39 3.06 0.24
C THR A 58 2.57 4.29 1.15
N GLY A 59 1.75 4.37 2.20
CA GLY A 59 1.95 5.32 3.28
C GLY A 59 3.00 4.78 4.25
N TRP A 60 3.97 5.58 4.64
CA TRP A 60 4.89 5.25 5.73
C TRP A 60 4.46 6.03 6.96
N GLU A 61 3.66 5.38 7.82
CA GLU A 61 3.00 5.99 8.96
C GLU A 61 4.02 6.66 9.90
N GLU A 62 4.95 5.87 10.43
CA GLU A 62 6.00 6.34 11.34
C GLU A 62 6.99 7.28 10.62
N GLY A 63 7.20 7.04 9.32
CA GLY A 63 8.05 7.84 8.44
C GLY A 63 7.42 9.16 7.97
N LYS A 64 6.13 9.39 8.24
CA LYS A 64 5.35 10.59 7.87
C LYS A 64 5.50 11.00 6.40
N ARG A 65 5.44 10.01 5.51
CA ARG A 65 5.67 10.22 4.08
C ARG A 65 4.81 9.28 3.23
N ILE A 66 4.44 9.74 2.05
CA ILE A 66 3.87 8.91 1.00
C ILE A 66 4.96 8.56 0.01
N ARG A 67 5.08 7.27 -0.31
CA ARG A 67 6.12 6.76 -1.20
C ARG A 67 5.52 6.24 -2.49
N VAL A 68 6.23 6.47 -3.58
CA VAL A 68 6.03 5.83 -4.87
C VAL A 68 7.33 5.14 -5.27
N TYR A 69 7.24 3.92 -5.79
CA TYR A 69 8.35 3.14 -6.31
C TYR A 69 8.07 2.71 -7.73
N LEU A 70 8.99 2.99 -8.65
CA LEU A 70 8.88 2.51 -10.01
C LEU A 70 9.51 1.13 -10.15
N HIS A 71 8.86 0.24 -10.88
CA HIS A 71 9.37 -1.10 -11.14
C HIS A 71 10.70 -1.01 -11.91
N PRO A 72 11.83 -1.54 -11.41
CA PRO A 72 13.15 -1.32 -12.01
C PRO A 72 13.44 -2.23 -13.21
N GLY A 73 12.40 -2.81 -13.83
CA GLY A 73 12.50 -3.94 -14.74
C GLY A 73 12.85 -5.28 -14.08
N SER A 74 12.52 -6.38 -14.76
CA SER A 74 12.65 -7.77 -14.26
C SER A 74 14.07 -8.17 -13.83
N LYS A 75 15.10 -7.58 -14.44
CA LYS A 75 16.51 -7.87 -14.10
C LYS A 75 16.94 -7.30 -12.74
N LYS A 76 16.29 -6.24 -12.26
CA LYS A 76 16.65 -5.52 -11.04
C LYS A 76 15.59 -5.62 -9.93
N VAL A 77 14.47 -6.32 -10.18
CA VAL A 77 13.32 -6.43 -9.26
C VAL A 77 13.69 -7.00 -7.88
N LYS A 78 14.80 -7.73 -7.79
CA LYS A 78 15.33 -8.33 -6.56
C LYS A 78 16.23 -7.38 -5.74
N SER A 79 16.55 -6.22 -6.28
CA SER A 79 17.29 -5.13 -5.63
C SER A 79 16.32 -4.07 -5.11
N GLU A 80 16.83 -3.06 -4.40
CA GLU A 80 16.01 -1.90 -4.02
C GLU A 80 15.48 -1.18 -5.26
N TRP A 81 14.21 -0.77 -5.20
CA TRP A 81 13.53 -0.09 -6.29
C TRP A 81 13.80 1.42 -6.23
N PRO A 82 13.89 2.10 -7.37
CA PRO A 82 13.90 3.56 -7.38
C PRO A 82 12.57 4.06 -6.80
N GLY A 83 12.64 4.93 -5.78
CA GLY A 83 11.44 5.45 -5.14
C GLY A 83 11.59 6.89 -4.67
N VAL A 84 10.47 7.60 -4.63
CA VAL A 84 10.35 9.03 -4.33
C VAL A 84 9.37 9.25 -3.18
N THR A 85 9.60 10.31 -2.40
CA THR A 85 8.60 10.81 -1.46
C THR A 85 7.76 11.85 -2.18
N VAL A 86 6.48 11.56 -2.41
CA VAL A 86 5.56 12.44 -3.16
C VAL A 86 4.79 13.41 -2.26
N GLY A 87 4.77 13.14 -0.95
CA GLY A 87 4.18 14.01 0.06
C GLY A 87 4.70 13.70 1.47
N GLN A 88 4.74 14.73 2.31
CA GLN A 88 5.02 14.60 3.75
C GLN A 88 3.72 14.86 4.52
N VAL A 89 3.13 13.80 5.07
CA VAL A 89 1.86 13.83 5.80
C VAL A 89 1.99 13.00 7.07
N THR A 90 1.24 13.33 8.13
CA THR A 90 1.35 12.63 9.42
C THR A 90 0.32 11.49 9.49
N SER A 91 0.74 10.34 10.03
CA SER A 91 -0.08 9.13 10.20
C SER A 91 -0.86 8.70 8.94
N PRO A 92 -0.21 8.55 7.76
CA PRO A 92 -0.84 7.92 6.61
C PRO A 92 -1.04 6.42 6.85
N GLU A 93 -2.25 5.94 6.55
CA GLU A 93 -2.67 4.52 6.71
C GLU A 93 -2.89 3.84 5.35
N ASP A 94 -3.18 4.63 4.32
CA ASP A 94 -3.34 4.16 2.96
C ASP A 94 -2.84 5.22 1.97
N ALA A 95 -2.37 4.75 0.82
CA ALA A 95 -2.02 5.55 -0.33
C ALA A 95 -2.43 4.78 -1.59
N VAL A 96 -3.13 5.41 -2.52
CA VAL A 96 -3.66 4.76 -3.72
C VAL A 96 -3.45 5.60 -4.97
N PHE A 97 -3.15 4.94 -6.08
CA PHE A 97 -2.98 5.58 -7.37
C PHE A 97 -4.33 5.91 -8.02
N ALA A 98 -4.43 7.08 -8.65
CA ALA A 98 -5.55 7.47 -9.51
C ALA A 98 -5.16 8.66 -10.40
N ASP A 99 -5.65 8.71 -11.63
CA ASP A 99 -5.66 9.95 -12.43
C ASP A 99 -6.89 10.76 -11.98
N VAL A 100 -6.71 11.63 -10.99
CA VAL A 100 -7.83 12.24 -10.25
C VAL A 100 -8.44 13.39 -11.03
N ASP A 101 -7.63 14.12 -11.80
CA ASP A 101 -8.08 15.25 -12.61
C ASP A 101 -8.26 14.94 -14.10
N GLY A 102 -7.88 13.74 -14.54
CA GLY A 102 -8.05 13.29 -15.93
C GLY A 102 -6.99 13.85 -16.88
N ASP A 103 -5.83 14.26 -16.38
CA ASP A 103 -4.74 14.82 -17.20
C ASP A 103 -3.81 13.73 -17.79
N GLY A 104 -4.01 12.47 -17.41
CA GLY A 104 -3.23 11.31 -17.86
C GLY A 104 -1.95 11.05 -17.04
N ALA A 105 -1.64 11.90 -16.07
CA ALA A 105 -0.67 11.61 -15.02
C ALA A 105 -1.38 10.89 -13.86
N VAL A 106 -0.74 9.87 -13.30
CA VAL A 106 -1.31 9.10 -12.20
C VAL A 106 -0.87 9.72 -10.87
N ASP A 107 -1.81 10.39 -10.22
CA ASP A 107 -1.66 10.97 -8.89
C ASP A 107 -1.67 9.90 -7.80
N VAL A 108 -1.45 10.35 -6.55
CA VAL A 108 -1.64 9.51 -5.36
C VAL A 108 -2.65 10.18 -4.42
N VAL A 109 -3.57 9.42 -3.86
CA VAL A 109 -4.47 9.84 -2.79
C VAL A 109 -4.05 9.15 -1.51
N SER A 110 -3.85 9.90 -0.42
CA SER A 110 -3.54 9.32 0.89
C SER A 110 -4.63 9.57 1.92
N SER A 111 -4.85 8.56 2.77
CA SER A 111 -5.77 8.62 3.92
C SER A 111 -4.95 8.70 5.20
N CYS A 112 -5.17 9.76 5.99
CA CYS A 112 -4.43 9.97 7.22
C CYS A 112 -5.33 9.94 8.46
N GLU A 113 -4.76 9.44 9.56
CA GLU A 113 -5.43 9.30 10.84
C GLU A 113 -4.82 10.15 11.97
N GLY A 114 -4.98 9.70 13.22
CA GLY A 114 -4.33 10.30 14.38
C GLY A 114 -4.77 11.73 14.63
N LYS A 115 -3.82 12.67 14.63
CA LYS A 115 -4.12 14.11 14.65
C LYS A 115 -4.29 14.69 13.26
N GLU A 116 -3.86 13.97 12.22
CA GLU A 116 -3.94 14.45 10.85
C GLU A 116 -5.37 14.38 10.33
N ARG A 117 -5.99 13.18 10.32
CA ARG A 117 -7.43 12.99 10.05
C ARG A 117 -7.91 13.71 8.78
N THR A 118 -7.11 13.63 7.73
CA THR A 118 -7.31 14.36 6.46
C THR A 118 -6.99 13.41 5.30
N VAL A 119 -7.70 13.57 4.18
CA VAL A 119 -7.36 12.95 2.90
C VAL A 119 -6.60 13.96 2.04
N PHE A 120 -5.46 13.56 1.49
CA PHE A 120 -4.64 14.40 0.62
C PHE A 120 -4.60 13.83 -0.80
N ILE A 121 -4.43 14.73 -1.77
CA ILE A 121 -4.03 14.37 -3.12
C ILE A 121 -2.58 14.85 -3.33
N HIS A 122 -1.77 13.96 -3.89
CA HIS A 122 -0.40 14.21 -4.32
C HIS A 122 -0.41 14.20 -5.84
N TRP A 123 -0.53 15.39 -6.40
CA TRP A 123 -0.60 15.61 -7.83
C TRP A 123 0.72 15.27 -8.51
N ALA A 124 0.65 14.40 -9.50
CA ALA A 124 1.79 13.99 -10.29
C ALA A 124 2.18 15.08 -11.30
N PRO A 125 3.47 15.17 -11.67
CA PRO A 125 3.86 16.02 -12.79
C PRO A 125 3.36 15.42 -14.12
N PRO A 126 2.99 16.24 -15.12
CA PRO A 126 2.54 15.73 -16.42
C PRO A 126 3.60 14.89 -17.18
N ASP A 127 4.89 15.21 -17.00
CA ASP A 127 5.97 14.39 -17.57
C ASP A 127 6.32 13.24 -16.62
N LYS A 128 6.00 12.01 -17.05
CA LYS A 128 6.27 10.77 -16.31
C LYS A 128 7.76 10.56 -15.98
N LYS A 129 8.68 11.19 -16.71
CA LYS A 129 10.12 11.16 -16.40
C LYS A 129 10.46 11.87 -15.10
N GLU A 130 9.62 12.81 -14.67
CA GLU A 130 9.76 13.56 -13.43
C GLU A 130 9.13 12.82 -12.23
N TYR A 131 8.60 11.61 -12.39
CA TYR A 131 7.97 10.88 -11.27
C TYR A 131 8.93 10.60 -10.13
N LEU A 132 10.23 10.48 -10.39
CA LEU A 132 11.25 10.31 -9.35
C LEU A 132 11.80 11.65 -8.80
N ASN A 133 11.31 12.80 -9.29
CA ASN A 133 11.67 14.13 -8.79
C ASN A 133 10.64 14.61 -7.75
N PRO A 134 10.98 14.63 -6.44
CA PRO A 134 10.03 15.00 -5.40
C PRO A 134 9.54 16.45 -5.50
N ALA A 135 10.32 17.36 -6.11
CA ALA A 135 9.94 18.76 -6.26
C ALA A 135 8.89 18.99 -7.37
N ALA A 136 8.66 17.99 -8.22
CA ALA A 136 7.68 18.04 -9.29
C ALA A 136 6.26 17.64 -8.84
N TRP A 137 6.13 17.08 -7.63
CA TRP A 137 4.84 16.70 -7.03
C TRP A 137 4.27 17.84 -6.19
N GLN A 138 2.95 17.97 -6.17
CA GLN A 138 2.24 18.93 -5.32
C GLN A 138 1.27 18.21 -4.40
N THR A 139 1.36 18.45 -3.10
CA THR A 139 0.44 17.86 -2.11
C THR A 139 -0.59 18.88 -1.64
N GLU A 140 -1.87 18.53 -1.70
CA GLU A 140 -2.98 19.35 -1.23
C GLU A 140 -4.00 18.53 -0.45
N ALA A 141 -4.61 19.12 0.59
CA ALA A 141 -5.67 18.48 1.35
C ALA A 141 -7.01 18.65 0.64
N ILE A 142 -7.89 17.65 0.71
CA ILE A 142 -9.31 17.82 0.36
C ILE A 142 -9.99 18.54 1.54
N PRO A 143 -10.43 19.80 1.44
CA PRO A 143 -10.82 20.60 2.60
C PRO A 143 -11.98 20.01 3.42
N VAL A 144 -12.96 19.38 2.77
CA VAL A 144 -14.10 18.75 3.46
C VAL A 144 -13.67 17.53 4.31
N SER A 145 -12.48 16.97 4.06
CA SER A 145 -11.92 15.87 4.83
C SER A 145 -11.09 16.31 6.04
N GLU A 146 -10.69 17.59 6.12
CA GLU A 146 -9.69 18.06 7.07
C GLU A 146 -10.12 17.88 8.52
N LYS A 147 -9.27 17.20 9.30
CA LYS A 147 -9.50 16.89 10.72
C LYS A 147 -10.84 16.20 10.99
N ALA A 148 -11.47 15.60 9.98
CA ALA A 148 -12.86 15.18 10.04
C ALA A 148 -13.02 13.78 10.65
N LYS A 149 -12.21 12.80 10.20
CA LYS A 149 -12.29 11.39 10.63
C LYS A 149 -10.91 10.76 10.61
N SER A 150 -10.71 9.66 11.34
CA SER A 150 -9.53 8.82 11.14
C SER A 150 -9.73 8.01 9.86
N TRP A 151 -9.27 8.55 8.74
CA TRP A 151 -9.39 7.94 7.41
C TRP A 151 -8.38 6.80 7.29
N MET A 152 -8.84 5.61 6.91
CA MET A 152 -8.02 4.40 6.91
C MET A 152 -7.85 3.80 5.51
N PHE A 153 -8.71 4.16 4.57
CA PHE A 153 -8.78 3.48 3.28
C PHE A 153 -9.42 4.38 2.22
N CYS A 154 -8.92 4.30 0.99
CA CYS A 154 -9.50 4.95 -0.18
C CYS A 154 -9.55 4.00 -1.39
N LEU A 155 -10.67 4.02 -2.11
CA LEU A 155 -10.87 3.34 -3.39
C LEU A 155 -11.35 4.37 -4.44
N PRO A 156 -10.49 4.71 -5.42
CA PRO A 156 -10.88 5.56 -6.54
C PRO A 156 -11.82 4.79 -7.48
N MET A 157 -13.00 5.34 -7.75
CA MET A 157 -13.96 4.79 -8.71
C MET A 157 -15.04 5.82 -9.06
N GLN A 158 -15.71 5.66 -10.19
CA GLN A 158 -16.89 6.46 -10.52
C GLN A 158 -18.12 5.92 -9.76
N VAL A 159 -18.76 6.73 -8.91
CA VAL A 159 -19.89 6.32 -8.07
C VAL A 159 -21.22 6.82 -8.62
N ASP A 160 -21.27 8.08 -9.08
CA ASP A 160 -22.52 8.75 -9.44
C ASP A 160 -22.75 8.91 -10.95
N GLY A 161 -21.73 8.56 -11.75
CA GLY A 161 -21.76 8.69 -13.21
C GLY A 161 -21.51 10.11 -13.70
N GLN A 162 -21.02 11.01 -12.85
CA GLN A 162 -20.77 12.41 -13.16
C GLN A 162 -19.29 12.75 -13.00
N HIS A 163 -18.84 13.73 -13.80
CA HIS A 163 -17.50 14.31 -13.68
C HIS A 163 -16.36 13.27 -13.77
N GLY A 164 -15.39 13.36 -12.86
CA GLY A 164 -14.17 12.54 -12.83
C GLY A 164 -14.25 11.38 -11.83
N VAL A 165 -13.09 10.87 -11.43
CA VAL A 165 -12.99 9.78 -10.45
C VAL A 165 -13.41 10.26 -9.06
N ASP A 166 -14.37 9.59 -8.44
CA ASP A 166 -14.72 9.78 -7.02
C ASP A 166 -13.79 8.97 -6.12
N LEU A 167 -13.78 9.31 -4.84
CA LEU A 167 -12.94 8.66 -3.83
C LEU A 167 -13.81 8.02 -2.74
N VAL A 168 -14.11 6.74 -2.86
CA VAL A 168 -14.79 5.99 -1.80
C VAL A 168 -13.83 5.85 -0.63
N ALA A 169 -14.23 6.28 0.57
CA ALA A 169 -13.35 6.28 1.74
C ALA A 169 -14.00 5.64 2.97
N GLY A 170 -13.16 4.94 3.72
CA GLY A 170 -13.49 4.31 5.00
C GLY A 170 -12.75 4.97 6.16
N ALA A 171 -13.40 5.04 7.32
CA ALA A 171 -12.80 5.57 8.54
C ALA A 171 -12.98 4.64 9.74
N LYS A 172 -12.23 4.90 10.82
CA LYS A 172 -12.43 4.28 12.14
C LYS A 172 -12.69 5.30 13.26
N GLY A 173 -13.27 4.85 14.36
CA GLY A 173 -13.59 5.66 15.54
C GLY A 173 -15.05 6.10 15.67
N GLY A 174 -15.35 6.97 16.65
CA GLY A 174 -16.72 7.28 17.05
C GLY A 174 -17.59 7.99 16.00
N ASN A 175 -16.98 8.69 15.04
CA ASN A 175 -17.65 9.38 13.95
C ASN A 175 -17.37 8.77 12.56
N ALA A 176 -16.89 7.53 12.55
CA ALA A 176 -16.55 6.81 11.34
C ALA A 176 -17.77 6.39 10.52
N GLY A 177 -17.46 5.98 9.29
CA GLY A 177 -18.41 5.51 8.32
C GLY A 177 -17.72 5.22 7.00
N VAL A 178 -18.52 4.75 6.06
CA VAL A 178 -18.18 4.61 4.65
C VAL A 178 -18.95 5.68 3.89
N GLY A 179 -18.33 6.26 2.88
CA GLY A 179 -18.91 7.24 1.98
C GLY A 179 -17.97 7.49 0.81
N TRP A 180 -18.23 8.53 0.04
CA TRP A 180 -17.32 8.95 -1.02
C TRP A 180 -17.15 10.46 -1.05
N PHE A 181 -15.98 10.91 -1.49
CA PHE A 181 -15.78 12.28 -1.93
C PHE A 181 -16.18 12.36 -3.40
N GLU A 182 -17.24 13.13 -3.68
CA GLU A 182 -17.75 13.42 -5.01
C GLU A 182 -16.82 14.38 -5.73
N SER A 183 -16.34 13.93 -6.89
CA SER A 183 -15.47 14.68 -7.78
C SER A 183 -16.25 15.82 -8.44
N PRO A 184 -15.79 17.08 -8.33
CA PRO A 184 -16.42 18.19 -9.03
C PRO A 184 -16.04 18.19 -10.52
N ALA A 185 -16.74 19.00 -11.33
CA ALA A 185 -16.39 19.19 -12.74
C ALA A 185 -14.94 19.66 -12.98
N ASN A 186 -14.32 20.31 -11.99
CA ASN A 186 -12.90 20.63 -11.98
C ASN A 186 -12.25 20.07 -10.71
N PRO A 187 -11.68 18.85 -10.75
CA PRO A 187 -11.12 18.16 -9.58
C PRO A 187 -9.99 18.94 -8.88
N ARG A 188 -9.28 19.82 -9.60
CA ARG A 188 -8.23 20.70 -9.04
C ARG A 188 -8.79 21.79 -8.13
N ASN A 189 -10.09 22.11 -8.22
CA ASN A 189 -10.72 23.02 -7.27
C ASN A 189 -11.23 22.24 -6.04
N LEU A 190 -10.34 21.99 -5.10
CA LEU A 190 -10.58 21.09 -3.97
C LEU A 190 -11.75 21.51 -3.05
N HIS A 191 -12.09 22.81 -3.02
CA HIS A 191 -13.23 23.32 -2.25
C HIS A 191 -14.61 22.86 -2.78
N LEU A 192 -14.67 22.34 -4.01
CA LEU A 192 -15.91 21.87 -4.62
C LEU A 192 -16.19 20.39 -4.36
N TRP A 193 -15.23 19.64 -3.82
CA TRP A 193 -15.42 18.25 -3.43
C TRP A 193 -16.41 18.14 -2.27
N LYS A 194 -17.30 17.16 -2.33
CA LYS A 194 -18.34 16.94 -1.31
C LYS A 194 -18.23 15.56 -0.71
N TRP A 195 -18.40 15.47 0.60
CA TRP A 195 -18.53 14.17 1.27
C TRP A 195 -19.98 13.68 1.24
N ASN A 196 -20.20 12.51 0.66
CA ASN A 196 -21.47 11.81 0.63
C ASN A 196 -21.38 10.57 1.53
N ALA A 197 -22.08 10.59 2.67
CA ALA A 197 -22.08 9.46 3.60
C ALA A 197 -22.98 8.32 3.08
N ILE A 198 -22.47 7.08 3.09
CA ILE A 198 -23.25 5.87 2.77
C ILE A 198 -23.76 5.22 4.05
N TYR A 199 -22.85 4.93 4.99
CA TYR A 199 -23.18 4.13 6.17
C TYR A 199 -22.33 4.51 7.37
N LYS A 200 -22.92 4.52 8.56
CA LYS A 200 -22.20 4.74 9.82
C LYS A 200 -21.63 3.42 10.32
N ALA A 201 -20.31 3.33 10.43
CA ALA A 201 -19.59 2.15 10.91
C ALA A 201 -18.48 2.58 11.86
N GLY A 202 -18.12 1.75 12.83
CA GLY A 202 -17.14 2.11 13.86
C GLY A 202 -15.67 1.85 13.48
N TRP A 203 -15.40 0.89 12.60
CA TRP A 203 -14.04 0.46 12.29
C TRP A 203 -13.97 -0.10 10.87
N ILE A 204 -13.54 0.72 9.91
CA ILE A 204 -13.31 0.34 8.52
C ILE A 204 -11.84 0.52 8.21
N MET A 205 -11.18 -0.54 7.76
CA MET A 205 -9.75 -0.59 7.41
C MET A 205 -9.55 -1.06 5.95
N THR A 206 -10.65 -1.19 5.19
CA THR A 206 -10.74 -1.88 3.90
C THR A 206 -11.82 -1.26 3.03
#